data_AF-A0A8D8NYN1-F1
#
_entry.id   AF-A0A8D8NYN1-F1
#
_cell.length_a   1.000
_cell.length_b   1.000
_cell.length_c   1.000
_cell.angle_alpha   90.00
_cell.angle_beta   90.00
_cell.angle_gamma   90.00
#
_symmetry.space_group_name_H-M   'P 1'
#
loop_
_entity.id
_entity.type
_entity.pdbx_description
1 polymer ?
#
loop_
_entity_poly.entity_id
_entity_poly.type
_entity_poly.pdbx_seq_one_letter_code
_entity_poly.pdbx_strand_id
1 'polypeptide(L)'
;EGTFFISSDPNDFVPDDDFVGFVFGYTNDRKFYVVSWKAKYQSYWRGNPKPVAKAGITLQLVNSTTGPGPILRNALWNDESVQGETQKLWQSKKLGWKFNTAYRWKLVHRPSIGLIRFELYKGNTRVADSRNVFDHNNKGGQLGVYCFSQSMIKWSNLVYRCNETIPSNL
;
A
#
# COMPACT_ATOMS: atom_id res chain seq x y z
N GLU A 1 7.51 3.87 9.91
CA GLU A 1 6.73 5.10 9.65
C GLU A 1 7.49 5.96 8.65
N GLY A 2 6.80 6.89 8.01
CA GLY A 2 7.40 7.79 7.03
C GLY A 2 6.39 8.80 6.49
N THR A 3 6.81 9.65 5.56
CA THR A 3 5.96 10.68 4.96
C THR A 3 5.89 10.57 3.44
N PHE A 4 4.67 10.47 2.89
CA PHE A 4 4.37 10.51 1.46
C PHE A 4 4.17 11.96 1.05
N PHE A 5 4.69 12.33 -0.11
CA PHE A 5 4.39 13.60 -0.76
C PHE A 5 4.49 13.42 -2.28
N ILE A 6 3.42 13.73 -3.01
CA ILE A 6 3.43 13.75 -4.47
C ILE A 6 3.42 15.22 -4.89
N SER A 7 4.47 15.64 -5.62
CA SER A 7 4.56 17.02 -6.12
C SER A 7 3.72 17.14 -7.39
N SER A 8 3.00 18.25 -7.57
CA SER A 8 2.46 18.56 -8.90
C SER A 8 3.61 18.86 -9.86
N ASP A 9 3.56 18.33 -11.07
CA ASP A 9 4.47 18.73 -12.15
C ASP A 9 3.82 19.86 -12.96
N PRO A 10 4.40 21.08 -12.98
CA PRO A 10 3.84 22.19 -13.75
C PRO A 10 3.89 21.96 -15.28
N ASN A 11 4.67 20.99 -15.76
CA ASN A 11 4.78 20.65 -17.18
C ASN A 11 3.87 19.48 -17.59
N ASP A 12 3.20 18.84 -16.62
CA ASP A 12 2.29 17.74 -16.90
C ASP A 12 0.87 18.27 -17.11
N PHE A 13 0.44 18.29 -18.37
CA PHE A 13 -0.88 18.76 -18.77
C PHE A 13 -2.00 17.82 -18.30
N VAL A 14 -1.70 16.54 -18.00
CA VAL A 14 -2.66 15.57 -17.47
C VAL A 14 -2.03 14.90 -16.24
N PRO A 15 -2.19 15.50 -15.05
CA PRO A 15 -1.58 14.98 -13.84
C PRO A 15 -2.00 13.54 -13.55
N ASP A 16 -1.00 12.70 -13.36
CA ASP A 16 -1.17 11.30 -12.98
C ASP A 16 -1.94 11.15 -11.65
N ASP A 17 -2.62 10.02 -11.46
CA ASP A 17 -3.45 9.76 -10.28
C ASP A 17 -3.36 8.32 -9.76
N ASP A 18 -2.21 7.72 -10.02
CA ASP A 18 -1.87 6.33 -9.78
C ASP A 18 -1.33 6.09 -8.35
N PHE A 19 -0.55 5.02 -8.17
CA PHE A 19 -0.29 4.44 -6.86
C PHE A 19 1.02 4.90 -6.24
N VAL A 20 0.92 5.29 -4.97
CA VAL A 20 2.05 5.40 -4.03
C VAL A 20 1.85 4.41 -2.88
N GLY A 21 2.94 3.94 -2.28
CA GLY A 21 2.85 3.02 -1.16
C GLY A 21 4.18 2.67 -0.53
N PHE A 22 4.15 1.58 0.25
CA PHE A 22 5.32 0.88 0.75
C PHE A 22 5.03 -0.61 0.90
N VAL A 23 6.08 -1.41 0.97
CA VAL A 23 6.02 -2.85 1.26
C VAL A 23 6.64 -3.17 2.61
N PHE A 24 6.15 -4.23 3.23
CA PHE A 24 6.71 -4.77 4.47
C PHE A 24 6.55 -6.29 4.51
N GLY A 25 7.34 -6.96 5.35
CA GLY A 25 7.36 -8.42 5.36
C GLY A 25 7.80 -8.98 4.00
N TYR A 26 8.65 -8.24 3.29
CA TYR A 26 9.14 -8.61 1.97
C TYR A 26 10.18 -9.73 2.11
N THR A 27 9.90 -10.88 1.52
CA THR A 27 10.78 -12.06 1.57
C THR A 27 11.38 -12.36 0.20
N ASN A 28 10.59 -12.16 -0.86
CA ASN A 28 10.98 -12.24 -2.25
C ASN A 28 9.97 -11.46 -3.12
N ASP A 29 10.19 -11.46 -4.42
CA ASP A 29 9.38 -10.78 -5.44
C ASP A 29 7.98 -11.39 -5.66
N ARG A 30 7.62 -12.41 -4.87
CA ARG A 30 6.31 -13.09 -4.88
C ARG A 30 5.58 -13.01 -3.55
N LYS A 31 6.27 -12.67 -2.45
CA LYS A 31 5.74 -12.80 -1.10
C LYS A 31 6.10 -11.62 -0.22
N PHE A 32 5.15 -10.70 -0.08
CA PHE A 32 5.26 -9.46 0.68
C PHE A 32 3.87 -8.89 0.99
N TYR A 33 3.77 -8.00 1.97
CA TYR A 33 2.60 -7.15 2.12
C TYR A 33 2.84 -5.81 1.45
N VAL A 34 1.78 -5.22 0.89
CA VAL A 34 1.81 -3.88 0.29
C VAL A 34 0.69 -3.03 0.86
N VAL A 35 1.02 -1.81 1.24
CA VAL A 35 0.04 -0.73 1.42
C VAL A 35 0.18 0.17 0.20
N SER A 36 -0.87 0.28 -0.60
CA SER A 36 -0.91 1.15 -1.78
C SER A 36 -2.06 2.14 -1.69
N TRP A 37 -1.92 3.30 -2.31
CA TRP A 37 -2.88 4.39 -2.28
C TRP A 37 -3.00 5.04 -3.65
N LYS A 38 -4.18 4.96 -4.24
CA LYS A 38 -4.51 5.60 -5.53
C LYS A 38 -5.32 6.88 -5.34
N ALA A 39 -5.08 7.89 -6.19
CA ALA A 39 -5.80 9.16 -6.13
C ALA A 39 -7.21 9.09 -6.72
N LYS A 40 -7.38 8.48 -7.89
CA LYS A 40 -8.69 8.39 -8.56
C LYS A 40 -9.07 6.96 -8.96
N TYR A 41 -10.32 6.79 -9.33
CA TYR A 41 -10.80 5.53 -9.90
C TYR A 41 -10.25 5.35 -11.32
N GLN A 42 -9.77 4.14 -11.65
CA GLN A 42 -9.33 3.82 -13.01
C GLN A 42 -9.31 2.31 -13.26
N SER A 43 -9.79 1.91 -14.44
CA SER A 43 -9.54 0.59 -14.99
C SER A 43 -8.18 0.56 -15.68
N TYR A 44 -7.38 -0.46 -15.41
CA TYR A 44 -6.09 -0.61 -16.07
C TYR A 44 -6.25 -0.82 -17.57
N TRP A 45 -5.31 -0.32 -18.36
CA TRP A 45 -5.44 -0.33 -19.81
C TRP A 45 -5.22 -1.72 -20.45
N ARG A 46 -4.64 -2.69 -19.71
CA ARG A 46 -4.37 -4.07 -20.18
C ARG A 46 -5.07 -5.14 -19.33
N GLY A 47 -5.55 -6.20 -19.97
CA GLY A 47 -6.15 -7.37 -19.30
C GLY A 47 -7.57 -7.65 -19.76
N ASN A 48 -8.03 -8.89 -19.57
CA ASN A 48 -9.40 -9.30 -19.84
C ASN A 48 -9.87 -10.30 -18.76
N PRO A 49 -10.80 -9.92 -17.85
CA PRO A 49 -11.33 -8.56 -17.68
C PRO A 49 -10.24 -7.56 -17.25
N LYS A 50 -10.46 -6.27 -17.51
CA LYS A 50 -9.54 -5.21 -17.06
C LYS A 50 -9.60 -5.07 -15.53
N PRO A 51 -8.47 -5.08 -14.81
CA PRO A 51 -8.48 -4.86 -13.37
C PRO A 51 -8.89 -3.42 -13.07
N VAL A 52 -9.56 -3.23 -11.92
CA VAL A 52 -10.16 -1.95 -11.54
C VAL A 52 -9.62 -1.50 -10.20
N ALA A 53 -9.16 -0.25 -10.14
CA ALA A 53 -8.69 0.39 -8.93
C ALA A 53 -9.62 1.55 -8.55
N LYS A 54 -10.01 1.65 -7.29
CA LYS A 54 -10.74 2.83 -6.77
C LYS A 54 -9.75 3.78 -6.09
N ALA A 55 -10.16 5.04 -5.94
CA ALA A 55 -9.47 5.95 -5.04
C ALA A 55 -9.46 5.39 -3.61
N GLY A 56 -8.36 5.54 -2.88
CA GLY A 56 -8.22 5.08 -1.50
C GLY A 56 -7.05 4.14 -1.28
N ILE A 57 -6.86 3.77 -0.02
CA ILE A 57 -5.75 2.96 0.47
C ILE A 57 -6.19 1.51 0.53
N THR A 58 -5.36 0.60 0.07
CA THR A 58 -5.52 -0.84 0.25
C THR A 58 -4.33 -1.41 0.99
N LEU A 59 -4.60 -2.41 1.84
CA LEU A 59 -3.59 -3.29 2.41
C LEU A 59 -3.81 -4.67 1.80
N GLN A 60 -2.79 -5.19 1.12
CA GLN A 60 -2.85 -6.48 0.44
C GLN A 60 -1.68 -7.37 0.87
N LEU A 61 -1.96 -8.67 0.98
CA LEU A 61 -0.94 -9.71 0.92
C LEU A 61 -0.68 -10.04 -0.55
N VAL A 62 0.57 -10.05 -0.95
CA VAL A 62 1.04 -10.66 -2.19
C VAL A 62 1.61 -12.02 -1.85
N ASN A 63 1.05 -13.06 -2.46
CA ASN A 63 1.50 -14.44 -2.35
C ASN A 63 1.32 -15.10 -3.72
N SER A 64 2.20 -14.71 -4.63
CA SER A 64 2.05 -14.94 -6.07
C SER A 64 2.61 -16.28 -6.52
N THR A 65 1.78 -17.02 -7.25
CA THR A 65 2.17 -18.27 -7.91
C THR A 65 2.92 -18.02 -9.22
N THR A 66 2.68 -16.90 -9.89
CA THR A 66 3.29 -16.58 -11.19
C THR A 66 4.54 -15.72 -11.06
N GLY A 67 4.62 -14.86 -10.04
CA GLY A 67 5.69 -13.91 -9.80
C GLY A 67 5.63 -12.69 -10.73
N PRO A 68 6.74 -11.92 -10.83
CA PRO A 68 6.76 -10.71 -11.65
C PRO A 68 6.34 -10.98 -13.10
N GLY A 69 5.26 -10.32 -13.52
CA GLY A 69 4.71 -10.52 -14.85
C GLY A 69 3.33 -9.88 -15.01
N PRO A 70 2.68 -10.06 -16.17
CA PRO A 70 1.39 -9.44 -16.47
C PRO A 70 0.27 -9.82 -15.50
N ILE A 71 0.32 -11.05 -14.95
CA ILE A 71 -0.69 -11.57 -14.02
C ILE A 71 -0.58 -10.84 -12.68
N LEU A 72 0.58 -10.90 -12.02
CA LEU A 72 0.81 -10.18 -10.76
C LEU A 72 0.65 -8.66 -10.92
N ARG A 73 1.13 -8.08 -12.02
CA ARG A 73 0.93 -6.66 -12.34
C ARG A 73 -0.56 -6.28 -12.31
N ASN A 74 -1.40 -7.07 -12.98
CA ASN A 74 -2.84 -6.81 -13.01
C ASN A 74 -3.48 -7.01 -11.63
N ALA A 75 -3.03 -8.01 -10.88
CA ALA A 75 -3.50 -8.28 -9.52
C ALA A 75 -3.14 -7.17 -8.52
N LEU A 76 -1.99 -6.52 -8.68
CA LEU A 76 -1.56 -5.36 -7.89
C LEU A 76 -2.35 -4.08 -8.20
N TRP A 77 -2.88 -3.95 -9.41
CA TRP A 77 -3.80 -2.86 -9.75
C TRP A 77 -5.21 -3.11 -9.22
N ASN A 78 -5.63 -4.37 -9.13
CA ASN A 78 -7.00 -4.72 -8.84
C ASN A 78 -7.37 -4.50 -7.37
N ASP A 79 -8.48 -3.83 -7.13
CA ASP A 79 -9.04 -3.63 -5.79
C ASP A 79 -9.42 -4.94 -5.11
N GLU A 80 -9.88 -5.93 -5.88
CA GLU A 80 -10.34 -7.22 -5.36
C GLU A 80 -9.21 -8.25 -5.33
N SER A 81 -9.32 -9.20 -4.39
CA SER A 81 -8.38 -10.33 -4.30
C SER A 81 -8.35 -11.10 -5.62
N VAL A 82 -7.16 -11.49 -6.04
CA VAL A 82 -6.93 -12.33 -7.22
C VAL A 82 -6.34 -13.65 -6.76
N GLN A 83 -7.08 -14.73 -7.01
CA GLN A 83 -6.69 -16.07 -6.58
C GLN A 83 -5.29 -16.43 -7.09
N GLY A 84 -4.43 -16.89 -6.16
CA GLY A 84 -3.04 -17.26 -6.46
C GLY A 84 -2.09 -16.08 -6.65
N GLU A 85 -2.53 -14.84 -6.43
CA GLU A 85 -1.73 -13.63 -6.64
C GLU A 85 -1.77 -12.68 -5.44
N THR A 86 -2.94 -12.10 -5.16
CA THR A 86 -3.12 -11.07 -4.13
C THR A 86 -4.37 -11.31 -3.30
N GLN A 87 -4.29 -10.97 -2.02
CA GLN A 87 -5.43 -10.99 -1.10
C GLN A 87 -5.58 -9.61 -0.46
N LYS A 88 -6.74 -8.98 -0.65
CA LYS A 88 -7.09 -7.74 0.04
C LYS A 88 -7.41 -8.04 1.51
N LEU A 89 -6.64 -7.43 2.41
CA LEU A 89 -6.81 -7.55 3.86
C LEU A 89 -7.64 -6.39 4.42
N TRP A 90 -7.49 -5.20 3.84
CA TRP A 90 -8.23 -4.01 4.26
C TRP A 90 -8.29 -2.95 3.14
N GLN A 91 -9.32 -2.09 3.18
CA GLN A 91 -9.46 -0.93 2.30
C GLN A 91 -10.03 0.27 3.07
N SER A 92 -9.52 1.46 2.79
CA SER A 92 -10.04 2.70 3.36
C SER A 92 -11.35 3.15 2.71
N LYS A 93 -11.94 4.23 3.22
CA LYS A 93 -12.92 5.03 2.47
C LYS A 93 -12.31 5.48 1.13
N LYS A 94 -13.16 5.74 0.13
CA LYS A 94 -12.75 6.08 -1.25
C LYS A 94 -12.19 7.51 -1.40
N LEU A 95 -11.16 7.84 -0.62
CA LEU A 95 -10.51 9.14 -0.62
C LEU A 95 -9.07 9.01 -1.11
N GLY A 96 -8.79 9.60 -2.26
CA GLY A 96 -7.45 9.65 -2.84
C GLY A 96 -6.51 10.61 -2.12
N TRP A 97 -5.22 10.46 -2.42
CA TRP A 97 -4.22 11.45 -2.05
C TRP A 97 -4.43 12.75 -2.83
N LYS A 98 -3.83 13.84 -2.34
CA LYS A 98 -3.84 15.15 -2.97
C LYS A 98 -2.41 15.59 -3.26
N PHE A 99 -2.19 16.21 -4.41
CA PHE A 99 -0.91 16.83 -4.73
C PHE A 99 -0.48 17.84 -3.66
N ASN A 100 0.82 18.03 -3.56
CA ASN A 100 1.48 18.99 -2.67
C ASN A 100 1.01 18.89 -1.21
N THR A 101 0.62 17.68 -0.79
CA THR A 101 0.12 17.41 0.56
C THR A 101 0.97 16.34 1.21
N ALA A 102 1.53 16.65 2.38
CA ALA A 102 2.29 15.69 3.16
C ALA A 102 1.36 14.79 3.99
N TYR A 103 1.56 13.48 3.87
CA TYR A 103 0.86 12.49 4.68
C TYR A 103 1.85 11.59 5.42
N ARG A 104 1.74 11.52 6.75
CA ARG A 104 2.59 10.66 7.57
C ARG A 104 1.90 9.32 7.80
N TRP A 105 2.55 8.22 7.46
CA TRP A 105 2.04 6.88 7.74
C TRP A 105 2.76 6.25 8.93
N LYS A 106 2.04 5.42 9.66
CA LYS A 106 2.55 4.56 10.71
C LYS A 106 2.10 3.13 10.46
N LEU A 107 3.03 2.19 10.63
CA LEU A 107 2.78 0.76 10.53
C LEU A 107 3.22 0.10 11.83
N VAL A 108 2.35 -0.73 12.39
CA VAL A 108 2.67 -1.72 13.43
C VAL A 108 2.52 -3.10 12.79
N HIS A 109 3.57 -3.91 12.87
CA HIS A 109 3.57 -5.29 12.44
C HIS A 109 4.16 -6.16 13.56
N ARG A 110 3.43 -7.22 13.98
CA ARG A 110 3.89 -8.24 14.94
C ARG A 110 3.67 -9.63 14.34
N PRO A 111 4.66 -10.16 13.61
CA PRO A 111 4.49 -11.43 12.91
C PRO A 111 4.21 -12.63 13.82
N SER A 112 4.63 -12.58 15.09
CA SER A 112 4.38 -13.63 16.09
C SER A 112 2.90 -13.86 16.36
N ILE A 113 2.08 -12.81 16.29
CA ILE A 113 0.62 -12.85 16.50
C ILE A 113 -0.18 -12.44 15.25
N GLY A 114 0.51 -12.23 14.13
CA GLY A 114 -0.08 -11.79 12.86
C GLY A 114 -0.64 -10.36 12.85
N LEU A 115 -0.39 -9.53 13.86
CA LEU A 115 -0.94 -8.17 13.91
C LEU A 115 -0.34 -7.29 12.83
N ILE A 116 -1.21 -6.64 12.06
CA ILE A 116 -0.92 -5.52 11.17
C ILE A 116 -1.85 -4.37 11.53
N ARG A 117 -1.30 -3.18 11.75
CA ARG A 117 -2.08 -1.94 11.88
C ARG A 117 -1.43 -0.81 11.13
N PHE A 118 -2.19 -0.21 10.23
CA PHE A 118 -1.81 0.93 9.43
C PHE A 118 -2.61 2.16 9.86
N GLU A 119 -1.92 3.28 10.02
CA GLU A 119 -2.53 4.59 10.27
C GLU A 119 -1.94 5.63 9.33
N LEU A 120 -2.78 6.56 8.89
CA LEU A 120 -2.37 7.69 8.04
C LEU A 120 -2.81 9.01 8.67
N TYR A 121 -1.92 10.00 8.63
CA TYR A 121 -2.12 11.32 9.20
C TYR A 121 -1.89 12.40 8.13
N LYS A 122 -2.76 13.42 8.12
CA LYS A 122 -2.54 14.69 7.42
C LYS A 122 -2.30 15.77 8.46
N GLY A 123 -1.06 16.25 8.58
CA GLY A 123 -0.65 17.02 9.75
C GLY A 123 -0.86 16.19 11.03
N ASN A 124 -1.56 16.75 12.02
CA ASN A 124 -1.87 16.06 13.27
C ASN A 124 -3.19 15.26 13.23
N THR A 125 -3.94 15.34 12.14
CA THR A 125 -5.25 14.69 12.03
C THR A 125 -5.10 13.29 11.44
N ARG A 126 -5.55 12.26 12.15
CA ARG A 126 -5.64 10.89 11.62
C ARG A 126 -6.76 10.82 10.58
N VAL A 127 -6.41 10.48 9.34
CA VAL A 127 -7.32 10.41 8.20
C VAL A 127 -7.67 8.97 7.79
N ALA A 128 -6.87 7.99 8.21
CA ALA A 128 -7.18 6.57 8.07
C ALA A 128 -6.60 5.76 9.25
N ASP A 129 -7.31 4.70 9.66
CA ASP A 129 -6.90 3.70 10.65
C ASP A 129 -7.46 2.35 10.19
N SER A 130 -6.59 1.38 9.92
CA SER A 130 -7.03 0.03 9.55
C SER A 130 -7.63 -0.74 10.71
N ARG A 131 -7.47 -0.23 11.95
CA ARG A 131 -7.60 -1.03 13.17
C ARG A 131 -6.64 -2.22 13.13
N ASN A 132 -6.88 -3.21 13.99
CA ASN A 132 -6.09 -4.42 14.03
C ASN A 132 -6.56 -5.34 12.91
N VAL A 133 -5.65 -5.65 11.99
CA VAL A 133 -5.80 -6.66 10.94
C VAL A 133 -4.90 -7.83 11.34
N PHE A 134 -5.37 -9.07 11.19
CA PHE A 134 -4.61 -10.26 11.56
C PHE A 134 -4.33 -11.12 10.33
N ASP A 135 -3.06 -11.32 10.01
CA ASP A 135 -2.60 -12.21 8.94
C ASP A 135 -1.28 -12.89 9.32
N HIS A 136 -1.15 -14.18 9.04
CA HIS A 136 -0.03 -15.00 9.51
C HIS A 136 0.88 -15.50 8.36
N ASN A 137 0.66 -15.05 7.13
CA ASN A 137 1.32 -15.60 5.95
C ASN A 137 2.81 -15.29 5.87
N ASN A 138 3.26 -14.12 6.36
CA ASN A 138 4.68 -13.75 6.41
C ASN A 138 5.12 -13.51 7.85
N LYS A 139 6.17 -14.22 8.28
CA LYS A 139 6.70 -14.17 9.66
C LYS A 139 7.76 -13.08 9.88
N GLY A 140 7.77 -12.06 9.01
CA GLY A 140 8.79 -11.02 8.98
C GLY A 140 9.26 -10.76 7.56
N GLY A 141 10.32 -9.96 7.41
CA GLY A 141 10.92 -9.64 6.12
C GLY A 141 11.42 -8.19 6.06
N GLN A 142 11.88 -7.81 4.88
CA GLN A 142 12.40 -6.48 4.60
C GLN A 142 11.28 -5.44 4.45
N LEU A 143 11.69 -4.17 4.47
CA LEU A 143 10.87 -3.00 4.21
C LEU A 143 11.30 -2.37 2.88
N GLY A 144 10.36 -1.72 2.19
CA GLY A 144 10.66 -1.00 0.96
C GLY A 144 9.57 0.02 0.62
N VAL A 145 9.83 0.89 -0.34
CA VAL A 145 8.82 1.81 -0.88
C VAL A 145 8.16 1.20 -2.12
N TYR A 146 6.95 1.64 -2.45
CA TYR A 146 6.18 1.10 -3.57
C TYR A 146 5.64 2.22 -4.44
N CYS A 147 5.81 2.08 -5.75
CA CYS A 147 5.18 2.92 -6.77
C CYS A 147 4.63 2.00 -7.86
N PHE A 148 3.47 2.35 -8.39
CA PHE A 148 2.98 1.78 -9.63
C PHE A 148 2.39 2.90 -10.47
N SER A 149 3.11 3.25 -11.55
CA SER A 149 2.67 4.19 -12.57
C SER A 149 2.46 5.62 -12.05
N GLN A 150 3.18 6.05 -11.00
CA GLN A 150 3.07 7.42 -10.48
C GLN A 150 4.45 8.08 -10.38
N SER A 151 4.58 9.25 -10.99
CA SER A 151 5.79 10.08 -10.95
C SER A 151 5.81 11.04 -9.76
N MET A 152 6.94 11.73 -9.55
CA MET A 152 7.08 12.85 -8.60
C MET A 152 6.78 12.53 -7.13
N ILE A 153 6.93 11.26 -6.74
CA ILE A 153 6.76 10.80 -5.37
C ILE A 153 8.04 11.08 -4.56
N LYS A 154 7.85 11.60 -3.35
CA LYS A 154 8.87 11.69 -2.30
C LYS A 154 8.44 10.83 -1.12
N TRP A 155 9.29 9.88 -0.75
CA TRP A 155 9.26 9.22 0.55
C TRP A 155 10.33 9.87 1.42
N SER A 156 9.92 10.48 2.53
CA SER A 156 10.82 11.25 3.38
C SER A 156 10.63 10.90 4.85
N ASN A 157 11.64 11.22 5.66
CA ASN A 157 11.65 10.96 7.11
C ASN A 157 11.24 9.52 7.45
N LEU A 158 11.84 8.57 6.71
CA LEU A 158 11.62 7.14 6.89
C LEU A 158 12.29 6.69 8.19
N VAL A 159 11.51 6.05 9.06
CA VAL A 159 11.99 5.53 10.35
C VAL A 159 11.41 4.14 10.57
N TYR A 160 12.28 3.18 10.88
CA TYR A 160 11.89 1.85 11.35
C TYR A 160 12.57 1.57 12.69
N ARG A 161 11.94 0.70 13.49
CA ARG A 161 12.46 0.25 14.79
C ARG A 161 12.08 -1.21 14.98
N CYS A 162 12.99 -2.00 15.53
CA CYS A 162 12.63 -3.31 16.06
C CYS A 162 11.71 -3.12 17.27
N ASN A 163 10.60 -3.85 17.31
CA ASN A 163 9.67 -3.79 18.42
C ASN A 163 8.87 -5.08 18.49
N GLU A 164 9.18 -5.90 19.48
CA GLU A 164 8.55 -7.20 19.72
C GLU A 164 7.41 -7.12 20.73
N THR A 165 7.32 -6.02 21.49
CA THR A 165 6.29 -5.81 22.51
C THR A 165 4.90 -5.82 21.87
N ILE A 166 4.05 -6.72 22.36
CA ILE A 166 2.65 -6.81 21.95
C ILE A 166 1.88 -5.61 22.54
N PRO A 167 1.15 -4.83 21.74
CA PRO A 167 0.33 -3.73 22.27
C PRO A 167 -0.70 -4.24 23.28
N SER A 168 -0.83 -3.58 24.43
CA SER A 168 -1.76 -3.97 25.49
C SER A 168 -3.24 -3.75 25.14
N ASN A 169 -3.52 -3.01 24.08
CA ASN A 169 -4.86 -2.64 23.61
C ASN A 169 -5.23 -3.28 22.27
N LEU A 170 -4.84 -4.55 22.09
CA LEU A 170 -5.25 -5.38 20.96
C LEU A 170 -6.77 -5.54 20.86
#